data_AF-A0AA38AFA0-F1
#
_entry.id   AF-A0AA38AFA0-F1
#
_cell.length_a   1.000
_cell.length_b   1.000
_cell.length_c   1.000
_cell.angle_alpha   90.00
_cell.angle_beta   90.00
_cell.angle_gamma   90.00
#
_symmetry.space_group_name_H-M   'P 1'
#
loop_
_entity.id
_entity.type
_entity.pdbx_description
1 polymer ?
#
loop_
_entity_poly.entity_id
_entity_poly.type
_entity_poly.pdbx_seq_one_letter_code
_entity_poly.pdbx_strand_id
1 'polypeptide(L)'
;MAGVKSRAKLASLALSAMAAVGVIAAGPAAADASDDYPIPHRIIITQCDVEQYMAAARDTSPVYFERYMIDRSNRPADVQQIAFDRIHWFFSLDPVARRQYSEDTATNVYYEFVATRWGNWAKLFFNNKGVVAKATDVCMNYPRGDMSIWDWPVAR
;
A
#
# COMPACT_ATOMS: atom_id res chain seq x y z
N MET A 1 -39.26 -43.00 25.92
CA MET A 1 -38.19 -42.72 24.91
C MET A 1 -38.50 -41.58 23.92
N ALA A 2 -39.72 -41.02 23.87
CA ALA A 2 -40.07 -39.95 22.90
C ALA A 2 -39.53 -38.55 23.26
N GLY A 3 -39.38 -38.22 24.55
CA GLY A 3 -38.96 -36.88 25.00
C GLY A 3 -37.48 -36.51 24.72
N VAL A 4 -36.59 -37.51 24.70
CA VAL A 4 -35.14 -37.29 24.45
C VAL A 4 -34.88 -36.97 22.97
N LYS A 5 -35.63 -37.61 22.05
CA LYS A 5 -35.49 -37.40 20.60
C LYS A 5 -35.96 -35.99 20.16
N SER A 6 -36.93 -35.40 20.86
CA SER A 6 -37.43 -34.05 20.57
C SER A 6 -36.44 -32.97 21.03
N ARG A 7 -35.85 -33.14 22.23
CA ARG A 7 -34.82 -32.23 22.76
C ARG A 7 -33.53 -32.25 21.93
N ALA A 8 -33.13 -33.42 21.42
CA ALA A 8 -31.97 -33.54 20.53
C ALA A 8 -32.18 -32.80 19.21
N LYS A 9 -33.36 -32.90 18.58
CA LYS A 9 -33.69 -32.18 17.33
C LYS A 9 -33.69 -30.66 17.50
N LEU A 10 -34.26 -30.17 18.61
CA LEU A 10 -34.28 -28.74 18.93
C LEU A 10 -32.86 -28.20 19.21
N ALA A 11 -32.02 -28.97 19.90
CA ALA A 11 -30.62 -28.62 20.11
C ALA A 11 -29.82 -28.57 18.80
N SER A 12 -30.06 -29.51 17.88
CA SER A 12 -29.43 -29.51 16.56
C SER A 12 -29.86 -28.33 15.69
N LEU A 13 -31.15 -27.96 15.68
CA LEU A 13 -31.66 -26.80 14.94
C LEU A 13 -31.11 -25.47 15.49
N ALA A 14 -30.98 -25.35 16.82
CA ALA A 14 -30.40 -24.17 17.45
C ALA A 14 -28.91 -24.00 17.14
N LEU A 15 -28.14 -25.10 17.11
CA LEU A 15 -26.73 -25.07 16.72
C LEU A 15 -26.53 -24.64 15.26
N SER A 16 -27.36 -25.15 14.33
CA SER A 16 -27.30 -24.79 12.91
C SER A 16 -27.61 -23.32 12.66
N ALA A 17 -28.58 -22.75 13.38
CA ALA A 17 -28.95 -21.34 13.26
C ALA A 17 -27.84 -20.40 13.77
N MET A 18 -27.16 -20.75 14.87
CA MET A 18 -26.03 -19.95 15.38
C MET A 18 -24.81 -20.00 14.45
N ALA A 19 -24.54 -21.16 13.82
CA ALA A 19 -23.47 -21.28 12.82
C ALA A 19 -23.74 -20.41 11.58
N ALA A 20 -25.00 -20.33 11.12
CA ALA A 20 -25.36 -19.49 9.98
C ALA A 20 -25.21 -17.98 10.27
N VAL A 21 -25.51 -17.52 11.49
CA VAL A 21 -25.36 -16.10 11.86
C VAL A 21 -23.88 -15.69 11.97
N GLY A 22 -23.01 -16.58 12.44
CA GLY A 22 -21.57 -16.31 12.57
C GLY A 22 -20.86 -16.04 11.24
N VAL A 23 -21.28 -16.70 10.15
CA VAL A 23 -20.68 -16.50 8.81
C VAL A 23 -21.15 -15.18 8.16
N ILE A 24 -22.38 -14.72 8.48
CA ILE A 24 -22.92 -13.47 7.92
C ILE A 24 -22.33 -12.23 8.63
N ALA A 25 -21.88 -12.38 9.88
CA ALA A 25 -21.26 -11.31 10.66
C ALA A 25 -19.72 -11.27 10.55
N ALA A 26 -19.11 -12.19 9.81
CA ALA A 26 -17.68 -12.16 9.55
C ALA A 26 -17.35 -11.04 8.54
N GLY A 27 -17.05 -9.85 9.06
CA GLY A 27 -16.37 -8.81 8.28
C GLY A 27 -15.01 -9.32 7.78
N PRO A 28 -14.41 -8.68 6.75
CA PRO A 28 -13.08 -9.04 6.30
C PRO A 28 -12.12 -9.01 7.50
N ALA A 29 -11.36 -10.09 7.68
CA ALA A 29 -10.30 -10.10 8.68
C ALA A 29 -9.30 -9.00 8.30
N ALA A 30 -9.22 -7.95 9.14
CA ALA A 30 -8.14 -6.99 9.04
C ALA A 30 -6.84 -7.72 9.37
N ALA A 31 -5.84 -7.64 8.50
CA ALA A 31 -4.52 -8.13 8.86
C ALA A 31 -4.05 -7.30 10.06
N ASP A 32 -3.58 -7.96 11.13
CA ASP A 32 -2.95 -7.29 12.28
C ASP A 32 -1.55 -6.82 11.87
N ALA A 33 -1.55 -5.91 10.91
CA ALA A 33 -0.40 -5.21 10.43
C ALA A 33 -0.17 -4.06 11.41
N SER A 34 1.02 -3.98 12.01
CA SER A 34 1.48 -2.71 12.58
C SER A 34 1.09 -1.58 11.65
N ASP A 35 0.71 -0.40 12.15
CA ASP A 35 0.17 0.75 11.38
C ASP A 35 1.01 1.11 10.12
N ASP A 36 2.27 0.66 10.09
CA ASP A 36 3.26 0.81 9.03
C ASP A 36 3.44 -0.36 8.04
N TYR A 37 2.59 -1.38 8.04
CA TYR A 37 2.69 -2.52 7.10
C TYR A 37 1.43 -2.66 6.23
N PRO A 38 1.56 -3.07 4.95
CA PRO A 38 2.78 -3.10 4.14
C PRO A 38 3.27 -1.71 3.71
N ILE A 39 2.41 -0.69 3.73
CA ILE A 39 2.76 0.69 3.42
C ILE A 39 2.85 1.50 4.74
N PRO A 40 3.93 2.27 4.97
CA PRO A 40 4.12 3.05 6.18
C PRO A 40 2.97 4.03 6.45
N HIS A 41 2.54 4.16 7.71
CA HIS A 41 1.40 5.01 8.10
C HIS A 41 1.57 6.44 7.60
N ARG A 42 2.79 6.96 7.66
CA ARG A 42 3.16 8.30 7.20
C ARG A 42 2.91 8.52 5.70
N ILE A 43 3.00 7.50 4.85
CA ILE A 43 2.61 7.60 3.44
C ILE A 43 1.09 7.57 3.30
N ILE A 44 0.39 6.79 4.12
CA ILE A 44 -1.08 6.75 4.11
C ILE A 44 -1.65 8.13 4.42
N ILE A 45 -1.12 8.83 5.42
CA ILE A 45 -1.66 10.12 5.88
C ILE A 45 -1.00 11.36 5.28
N THR A 46 0.08 11.22 4.50
CA THR A 46 0.79 12.40 3.97
C THR A 46 -0.08 13.24 3.05
N GLN A 47 0.09 14.55 3.14
CA GLN A 47 -0.51 15.55 2.24
C GLN A 47 0.43 15.98 1.10
N CYS A 48 1.69 15.54 1.15
CA CYS A 48 2.63 15.77 0.07
C CYS A 48 2.19 15.02 -1.19
N ASP A 49 2.39 15.63 -2.35
CA ASP A 49 2.33 14.90 -3.61
C ASP A 49 3.60 14.07 -3.83
N VAL A 50 3.63 13.36 -4.96
CA VAL A 50 4.71 12.45 -5.32
C VAL A 50 6.02 13.23 -5.46
N GLU A 51 5.99 14.36 -6.16
CA GLU A 51 7.15 15.20 -6.48
C GLU A 51 7.73 15.82 -5.21
N GLN A 52 6.90 16.35 -4.32
CA GLN A 52 7.31 16.86 -3.01
C GLN A 52 8.01 15.79 -2.19
N TYR A 53 7.41 14.59 -2.13
CA TYR A 53 8.01 13.48 -1.40
C TYR A 53 9.34 13.05 -2.03
N MET A 54 9.41 12.96 -3.36
CA MET A 54 10.63 12.57 -4.06
C MET A 54 11.75 13.58 -3.91
N ALA A 55 11.46 14.88 -3.97
CA ALA A 55 12.43 15.94 -3.74
C ALA A 55 12.96 15.91 -2.29
N ALA A 56 12.08 15.69 -1.31
CA ALA A 56 12.50 15.48 0.07
C ALA A 56 13.34 14.22 0.26
N ALA A 57 12.99 13.12 -0.41
CA ALA A 57 13.76 11.88 -0.36
C ALA A 57 15.14 12.04 -1.02
N ARG A 58 15.25 12.80 -2.12
CA ARG A 58 16.53 13.16 -2.76
C ARG A 58 17.46 13.84 -1.77
N ASP A 59 16.96 14.82 -1.01
CA ASP A 59 17.81 15.63 -0.15
C ASP A 59 18.10 14.95 1.22
N THR A 60 17.12 14.23 1.77
CA THR A 60 17.26 13.61 3.10
C THR A 60 17.80 12.18 3.08
N SER A 61 17.65 11.49 1.94
CA SER A 61 17.99 10.08 1.74
C SER A 61 18.53 9.81 0.32
N PRO A 62 19.55 10.57 -0.14
CA PRO A 62 20.00 10.59 -1.55
C PRO A 62 20.31 9.20 -2.11
N VAL A 63 20.98 8.34 -1.33
CA VAL A 63 21.31 6.97 -1.76
C VAL A 63 20.07 6.14 -2.13
N TYR A 64 18.95 6.32 -1.43
CA TYR A 64 17.72 5.59 -1.73
C TYR A 64 16.99 6.18 -2.94
N PHE A 65 16.99 7.51 -3.05
CA PHE A 65 16.45 8.21 -4.22
C PHE A 65 17.21 7.82 -5.49
N GLU A 66 18.54 7.92 -5.50
CA GLU A 66 19.40 7.56 -6.63
C GLU A 66 19.20 6.11 -7.05
N ARG A 67 19.19 5.16 -6.10
CA ARG A 67 18.94 3.75 -6.39
C ARG A 67 17.59 3.52 -7.04
N TYR A 68 16.56 4.24 -6.61
CA TYR A 68 15.24 4.17 -7.23
C TYR A 68 15.27 4.72 -8.66
N MET A 69 15.91 5.87 -8.89
CA MET A 69 16.00 6.48 -10.22
C MET A 69 16.83 5.62 -11.20
N ILE A 70 17.93 5.02 -10.73
CA ILE A 70 18.74 4.08 -11.52
C ILE A 70 17.94 2.81 -11.84
N ASP A 71 17.25 2.23 -10.86
CA ASP A 71 16.42 1.03 -11.09
C ASP A 71 15.30 1.34 -12.09
N ARG A 72 14.64 2.50 -11.96
CA ARG A 72 13.63 2.99 -12.91
C ARG A 72 14.19 3.13 -14.32
N SER A 73 15.34 3.77 -14.49
CA SER A 73 15.92 4.01 -15.82
C SER A 73 16.33 2.72 -16.54
N ASN A 74 16.56 1.64 -15.80
CA ASN A 74 16.84 0.31 -16.33
C ASN A 74 15.58 -0.45 -16.76
N ARG A 75 14.38 0.13 -16.60
CA ARG A 75 13.11 -0.49 -17.03
C ARG A 75 12.72 -0.06 -18.44
N PRO A 76 11.99 -0.92 -19.18
CA PRO A 76 11.32 -0.50 -20.42
C PRO A 76 10.43 0.72 -20.20
N ALA A 77 10.29 1.58 -21.21
CA ALA A 77 9.58 2.86 -21.09
C ALA A 77 8.11 2.69 -20.66
N ASP A 78 7.43 1.63 -21.12
CA ASP A 78 6.08 1.28 -20.71
C ASP A 78 5.99 0.90 -19.21
N VAL A 79 7.01 0.20 -18.70
CA VAL A 79 7.10 -0.17 -17.28
C VAL A 79 7.42 1.06 -16.42
N GLN A 80 8.22 2.00 -16.93
CA GLN A 80 8.45 3.28 -16.25
C GLN A 80 7.16 4.09 -16.17
N GLN A 81 6.41 4.19 -17.27
CA GLN A 81 5.17 4.95 -17.33
C GLN A 81 4.11 4.36 -16.40
N ILE A 82 3.90 3.04 -16.43
CA ILE A 82 2.88 2.43 -15.58
C ILE A 82 3.19 2.56 -14.10
N ALA A 83 4.47 2.51 -13.71
CA ALA A 83 4.87 2.78 -12.33
C ALA A 83 4.63 4.24 -11.95
N PHE A 84 5.00 5.18 -12.82
CA PHE A 84 4.71 6.61 -12.64
C PHE A 84 3.21 6.84 -12.42
N ASP A 85 2.36 6.32 -13.32
CA ASP A 85 0.91 6.49 -13.25
C ASP A 85 0.32 5.84 -11.99
N ARG A 86 0.81 4.64 -11.62
CA ARG A 86 0.33 3.91 -10.45
C ARG A 86 0.69 4.63 -9.14
N ILE A 87 1.89 5.20 -9.03
CA ILE A 87 2.30 5.99 -7.86
C ILE A 87 1.43 7.24 -7.76
N HIS A 88 1.25 7.98 -8.86
CA HIS A 88 0.40 9.17 -8.87
C HIS A 88 -1.06 8.85 -8.53
N TRP A 89 -1.61 7.78 -9.07
CA TRP A 89 -2.93 7.29 -8.71
C TRP A 89 -3.02 6.99 -7.21
N PHE A 90 -2.06 6.28 -6.62
CA PHE A 90 -2.05 5.99 -5.19
C PHE A 90 -2.03 7.28 -4.35
N PHE A 91 -1.21 8.27 -4.72
CA PHE A 91 -1.17 9.56 -4.04
C PHE A 91 -2.42 10.42 -4.27
N SER A 92 -3.24 10.14 -5.30
CA SER A 92 -4.54 10.80 -5.51
C SER A 92 -5.64 10.29 -4.57
N LEU A 93 -5.47 9.10 -3.98
CA LEU A 93 -6.43 8.50 -3.06
C LEU A 93 -6.45 9.25 -1.70
N ASP A 94 -7.60 9.23 -1.04
CA ASP A 94 -7.71 9.65 0.36
C ASP A 94 -7.05 8.62 1.31
N PRO A 95 -6.81 8.96 2.59
CA PRO A 95 -6.15 8.05 3.53
C PRO A 95 -6.89 6.72 3.75
N VAL A 96 -8.22 6.69 3.64
CA VAL A 96 -9.01 5.46 3.81
C VAL A 96 -8.79 4.53 2.62
N ALA A 97 -8.86 5.07 1.41
CA ALA A 97 -8.60 4.31 0.18
C ALA A 97 -7.13 3.86 0.08
N ARG A 98 -6.16 4.68 0.51
CA ARG A 98 -4.75 4.27 0.61
C ARG A 98 -4.56 3.12 1.60
N ARG A 99 -5.26 3.16 2.74
CA ARG A 99 -5.23 2.08 3.73
C ARG A 99 -5.82 0.80 3.15
N GLN A 100 -6.97 0.89 2.50
CA GLN A 100 -7.59 -0.27 1.84
C GLN A 100 -6.66 -0.87 0.77
N TYR A 101 -6.03 -0.03 -0.05
CA TYR A 101 -5.04 -0.47 -1.04
C TYR A 101 -3.87 -1.21 -0.38
N SER A 102 -3.38 -0.73 0.77
CA SER A 102 -2.34 -1.37 1.56
C SER A 102 -2.77 -2.78 2.02
N GLU A 103 -4.01 -2.92 2.52
CA GLU A 103 -4.57 -4.21 2.95
C GLU A 103 -4.75 -5.19 1.76
N ASP A 104 -5.30 -4.71 0.65
CA ASP A 104 -5.50 -5.52 -0.56
C ASP A 104 -4.15 -6.03 -1.09
N THR A 105 -3.12 -5.18 -1.07
CA THR A 105 -1.75 -5.55 -1.48
C THR A 105 -1.13 -6.58 -0.54
N ALA A 106 -1.42 -6.53 0.77
CA ALA A 106 -0.91 -7.49 1.74
C ALA A 106 -1.57 -8.87 1.63
N THR A 107 -2.86 -8.90 1.30
CA THR A 107 -3.70 -10.09 1.42
C THR A 107 -3.95 -10.78 0.07
N ASN A 108 -3.82 -10.07 -1.04
CA ASN A 108 -4.01 -10.61 -2.38
C ASN A 108 -2.74 -10.43 -3.23
N VAL A 109 -2.03 -11.54 -3.44
CA VAL A 109 -0.79 -11.61 -4.22
C VAL A 109 -0.92 -11.10 -5.67
N TYR A 110 -2.13 -11.08 -6.22
CA TYR A 110 -2.40 -10.61 -7.59
C TYR A 110 -2.95 -9.19 -7.67
N TYR A 111 -3.20 -8.52 -6.54
CA TYR A 111 -3.83 -7.20 -6.53
C TYR A 111 -2.93 -6.12 -7.13
N GLU A 112 -1.66 -6.08 -6.71
CA GLU A 112 -0.71 -5.08 -7.21
C GLU A 112 0.04 -5.60 -8.45
N PHE A 113 -0.58 -5.38 -9.60
CA PHE A 113 -0.11 -5.92 -10.87
C PHE A 113 1.21 -5.29 -11.37
N VAL A 114 1.57 -4.06 -10.98
CA VAL A 114 2.85 -3.45 -11.37
C VAL A 114 4.02 -4.21 -10.73
N ALA A 115 3.82 -4.80 -9.54
CA ALA A 115 4.84 -5.62 -8.89
C ALA A 115 5.26 -6.86 -9.71
N THR A 116 4.38 -7.36 -10.60
CA THR A 116 4.71 -8.46 -11.52
C THR A 116 5.65 -8.05 -12.66
N ARG A 117 5.70 -6.75 -12.97
CA ARG A 117 6.55 -6.16 -14.02
C ARG A 117 7.85 -5.60 -13.44
N TRP A 118 7.77 -5.04 -12.22
CA TRP A 118 8.89 -4.44 -11.52
C TRP A 118 8.67 -4.49 -10.01
N GLY A 119 9.31 -5.45 -9.31
CA GLY A 119 9.11 -5.65 -7.88
C GLY A 119 9.53 -4.48 -6.96
N ASN A 120 10.32 -3.53 -7.46
CA ASN A 120 10.73 -2.34 -6.69
C ASN A 120 10.02 -1.04 -7.15
N TRP A 121 8.93 -1.14 -7.92
CA TRP A 121 8.30 0.02 -8.59
C TRP A 121 7.93 1.18 -7.68
N ALA A 122 7.61 0.92 -6.40
CA ALA A 122 7.31 1.95 -5.40
C ALA A 122 8.25 1.89 -4.19
N LYS A 123 9.45 1.32 -4.34
CA LYS A 123 10.35 1.02 -3.20
C LYS A 123 10.78 2.25 -2.41
N LEU A 124 10.93 3.38 -3.08
CA LEU A 124 11.24 4.67 -2.43
C LEU A 124 10.14 5.08 -1.45
N PHE A 125 8.89 4.72 -1.75
CA PHE A 125 7.69 5.14 -1.03
C PHE A 125 7.24 4.10 0.01
N PHE A 126 7.17 2.81 -0.35
CA PHE A 126 6.42 1.83 0.45
C PHE A 126 7.28 0.96 1.37
N ASN A 127 8.59 0.86 1.17
CA ASN A 127 9.36 -0.22 1.82
C ASN A 127 10.34 0.26 2.90
N ASN A 128 10.70 1.54 2.94
CA ASN A 128 11.69 2.05 3.90
C ASN A 128 11.09 3.09 4.84
N LYS A 129 10.70 2.65 6.04
CA LYS A 129 10.11 3.50 7.09
C LYS A 129 11.01 4.69 7.47
N GLY A 130 12.33 4.50 7.47
CA GLY A 130 13.29 5.56 7.82
C GLY A 130 13.38 6.65 6.75
N VAL A 131 13.36 6.26 5.46
CA VAL A 131 13.30 7.21 4.33
C VAL A 131 11.97 7.95 4.34
N VAL A 132 10.86 7.22 4.53
CA VAL A 132 9.53 7.81 4.64
C VAL A 132 9.46 8.83 5.77
N ALA A 133 9.94 8.49 6.97
CA ALA A 133 9.93 9.40 8.10
C ALA A 133 10.65 10.72 7.76
N LYS A 134 11.92 10.63 7.33
CA LYS A 134 12.72 11.81 7.00
C LYS A 134 12.10 12.66 5.88
N ALA A 135 11.60 12.03 4.82
CA ALA A 135 11.02 12.76 3.69
C ALA A 135 9.68 13.41 4.06
N THR A 136 8.80 12.67 4.75
CA THR A 136 7.49 13.22 5.18
C THR A 136 7.59 14.34 6.20
N ASP A 137 8.65 14.38 7.01
CA ASP A 137 8.89 15.46 7.97
C ASP A 137 9.15 16.82 7.28
N VAL A 138 9.61 16.84 6.02
CA VAL A 138 10.03 18.07 5.32
C VAL A 138 9.41 18.27 3.93
N CYS A 139 8.64 17.32 3.40
CA CYS A 139 8.18 17.35 2.01
C CYS A 139 7.30 18.57 1.65
N MET A 140 6.60 19.16 2.62
CA MET A 140 5.82 20.37 2.40
C MET A 140 6.67 21.62 2.09
N ASN A 141 8.00 21.56 2.31
CA ASN A 141 8.93 22.64 1.94
C ASN A 141 9.32 22.63 0.46
N TYR A 142 8.90 21.61 -0.30
CA TYR A 142 9.24 21.46 -1.71
C TYR A 142 8.08 21.90 -2.61
N PRO A 143 8.34 22.36 -3.85
CA PRO A 143 7.29 22.73 -4.79
C PRO A 143 6.41 21.53 -5.15
N ARG A 144 5.10 21.76 -5.24
CA ARG A 144 4.12 20.77 -5.72
C ARG A 144 4.24 20.57 -7.22
N GLY A 145 4.13 19.32 -7.68
CA GLY A 145 4.12 18.97 -9.10
C GLY A 145 5.39 19.34 -9.88
N ASP A 146 6.54 19.49 -9.21
CA ASP A 146 7.83 19.71 -9.88
C ASP A 146 8.29 18.43 -10.59
N MET A 147 7.83 18.29 -11.83
CA MET A 147 8.12 17.14 -12.67
C MET A 147 9.60 16.97 -13.01
N SER A 148 10.43 18.00 -12.84
CA SER A 148 11.87 17.91 -13.13
C SER A 148 12.59 16.89 -12.24
N ILE A 149 11.99 16.50 -11.11
CA ILE A 149 12.52 15.46 -10.23
C ILE A 149 12.63 14.09 -10.92
N TRP A 150 11.81 13.86 -11.96
CA TRP A 150 11.83 12.63 -12.75
C TRP A 150 12.91 12.62 -13.83
N ASP A 151 13.42 13.79 -14.21
CA ASP A 151 14.49 13.99 -15.20
C ASP A 151 15.88 13.84 -14.56
N TRP A 152 16.06 12.81 -13.74
CA TRP A 152 17.32 12.54 -13.06
C TRP A 152 18.40 12.08 -14.05
N PRO A 153 19.58 12.72 -14.10
CA PRO A 153 20.66 12.30 -14.97
C PRO A 153 21.24 10.99 -14.46
N VAL A 154 20.82 9.89 -15.06
CA VAL A 154 21.48 8.60 -14.85
C VAL A 154 22.69 8.57 -15.78
N ALA A 155 23.88 8.75 -15.22
CA ALA A 155 25.11 8.45 -15.94
C ALA A 155 25.06 6.97 -16.34
N ARG A 156 24.95 6.71 -17.64
CA ARG A 156 24.96 5.36 -18.21
C ARG A 156 26.38 4.84 -18.35
#